data_AF-A0A7R9XIU1-F1
#
_entry.id   AF-A0A7R9XIU1-F1
#
_cell.length_a   1.000
_cell.length_b   1.000
_cell.length_c   1.000
_cell.angle_alpha   90.00
_cell.angle_beta   90.00
_cell.angle_gamma   90.00
#
_symmetry.space_group_name_H-M   'P 1'
#
loop_
_entity.id
_entity.type
_entity.pdbx_description
1 polymer ?
#
loop_
_entity_poly.entity_id
_entity_poly.type
_entity_poly.pdbx_seq_one_letter_code
_entity_poly.pdbx_strand_id
1 'polypeptide(L)'
;WSSEHRGMVALEGSRGNPTSDPREMIGVMQRYYIFTLGLIDEGSLGDTLNLLEMELGAEQRASLEEDINVEEVDQCIRGMPVGKAPGVDGFTGELIKVCREELSPILMRVLNACKHQGYLEKMIEKGVISFLPKAGTQASQGTGGQ
;
A
#
# COMPACT_ATOMS: atom_id res chain seq x y z
N TRP A 1 -20.08 9.77 -25.59
CA TRP A 1 -19.72 10.99 -24.82
C TRP A 1 -18.38 10.72 -24.13
N SER A 2 -17.57 11.76 -23.98
CA SER A 2 -16.10 11.81 -24.08
C SER A 2 -15.21 10.83 -23.31
N SER A 3 -14.11 10.51 -23.99
CA SER A 3 -12.94 9.71 -23.65
C SER A 3 -11.99 10.35 -22.62
N GLU A 4 -12.48 10.88 -21.49
CA GLU A 4 -11.64 11.72 -20.60
C GLU A 4 -11.42 11.20 -19.17
N HIS A 5 -11.82 9.96 -18.84
CA HIS A 5 -11.62 9.43 -17.49
C HIS A 5 -10.91 8.06 -17.53
N ARG A 6 -9.60 8.07 -17.86
CA ARG A 6 -8.72 6.88 -17.90
C ARG A 6 -7.54 6.97 -16.92
N GLY A 7 -7.74 7.52 -15.73
CA GLY A 7 -6.70 7.54 -14.69
C GLY A 7 -7.30 7.58 -13.28
N MET A 8 -6.48 7.24 -12.28
CA MET A 8 -6.79 7.53 -10.87
C MET A 8 -7.24 8.98 -10.74
N VAL A 9 -8.28 9.24 -9.93
CA VAL A 9 -8.74 10.60 -9.65
C VAL A 9 -7.53 11.40 -9.15
N ALA A 10 -7.19 12.46 -9.88
CA ALA A 10 -6.10 13.34 -9.50
C ALA A 10 -6.35 13.89 -8.08
N LEU A 11 -5.31 13.89 -7.24
CA LEU A 11 -5.42 14.33 -5.86
C LEU A 11 -5.90 15.78 -5.82
N GLU A 12 -6.76 16.11 -4.85
CA GLU A 12 -7.16 17.49 -4.65
C GLU A 12 -6.00 18.25 -3.99
N GLY A 13 -5.41 19.17 -4.74
CA GLY A 13 -4.34 20.04 -4.27
C GLY A 13 -4.82 20.99 -3.19
N SER A 14 -3.89 21.74 -2.58
CA SER A 14 -4.18 22.67 -1.47
C SER A 14 -5.20 23.78 -1.78
N ARG A 15 -5.51 24.00 -3.06
CA ARG A 15 -6.47 25.00 -3.54
C ARG A 15 -7.80 24.41 -4.01
N GLY A 16 -8.03 23.12 -3.81
CA GLY A 16 -9.26 22.44 -4.25
C GLY A 16 -9.27 22.00 -5.71
N ASN A 17 -8.14 22.14 -6.42
CA ASN A 17 -8.03 21.76 -7.82
C ASN A 17 -7.31 20.40 -7.97
N PRO A 18 -7.64 19.58 -8.98
CA PRO A 18 -6.90 18.36 -9.26
C PRO A 18 -5.43 18.67 -9.55
N THR A 19 -4.52 17.93 -8.91
CA THR A 19 -3.07 18.09 -9.09
C THR A 19 -2.41 16.76 -9.46
N SER A 20 -1.47 16.85 -10.40
CA SER A 20 -0.56 15.77 -10.80
C SER A 20 0.91 16.17 -10.61
N ASP A 21 1.16 17.34 -9.98
CA ASP A 21 2.51 17.79 -9.67
C ASP A 21 3.06 16.97 -8.48
N PRO A 22 4.21 16.28 -8.63
CA PRO A 22 4.73 15.40 -7.58
C PRO A 22 4.95 16.10 -6.23
N ARG A 23 5.34 17.38 -6.22
CA ARG A 23 5.59 18.13 -4.97
C ARG A 23 4.28 18.45 -4.26
N GLU A 24 3.26 18.87 -5.01
CA GLU A 24 1.92 19.07 -4.44
C GLU A 24 1.29 17.77 -3.96
N MET A 25 1.41 16.67 -4.73
CA MET A 25 0.92 15.35 -4.34
C MET A 25 1.54 14.86 -3.03
N ILE A 26 2.86 15.02 -2.88
CA ILE A 26 3.58 14.68 -1.64
C ILE A 26 3.08 15.52 -0.47
N GLY A 27 2.87 16.83 -0.67
CA GLY A 27 2.32 17.69 0.38
C GLY A 27 0.90 17.29 0.82
N VAL A 28 0.05 16.84 -0.12
CA VAL A 28 -1.29 16.31 0.21
C VAL A 28 -1.19 15.02 1.02
N MET A 29 -0.33 14.08 0.58
CA MET A 29 -0.09 12.82 1.28
C MET A 29 0.46 13.05 2.70
N GLN A 30 1.46 13.93 2.84
CA GLN A 30 2.05 14.25 4.14
C GLN A 30 1.01 14.77 5.12
N ARG A 31 0.20 15.75 4.72
CA ARG A 31 -0.89 16.28 5.55
C ARG A 31 -1.87 15.21 5.97
N TYR A 32 -2.26 14.31 5.06
CA TYR A 32 -3.17 13.21 5.37
C TYR A 32 -2.60 12.29 6.47
N TYR A 33 -1.35 11.87 6.35
CA TYR A 33 -0.74 10.96 7.33
C TYR A 33 -0.42 11.64 8.66
N ILE A 34 0.03 12.90 8.64
CA ILE A 34 0.24 13.69 9.86
C ILE A 34 -1.07 13.82 10.63
N PHE A 35 -2.16 14.15 9.94
CA PHE A 35 -3.48 14.24 10.53
C PHE A 35 -3.96 12.88 11.06
N THR A 36 -3.88 11.83 10.25
CA THR A 36 -4.40 10.49 10.59
C THR A 36 -3.63 9.85 11.75
N LEU A 37 -2.31 10.06 11.81
CA LEU A 37 -1.42 9.48 12.82
C LEU A 37 -1.21 10.41 14.03
N GLY A 38 -1.71 11.64 13.99
CA GLY A 38 -1.52 12.63 15.05
C GLY A 38 -0.06 13.04 15.25
N LEU A 39 0.76 12.98 14.19
CA LEU A 39 2.15 13.42 14.25
C LEU A 39 2.20 14.95 14.32
N ILE A 40 3.12 15.49 15.11
CA ILE A 40 3.19 16.94 15.39
C ILE A 40 4.15 17.64 14.41
N ASP A 41 5.03 16.90 13.75
CA ASP A 41 6.11 17.46 12.94
C ASP A 41 6.04 16.99 11.47
N GLU A 42 5.94 17.98 10.57
CA GLU A 42 6.01 17.78 9.11
C GLU A 42 7.42 17.34 8.67
N GLY A 43 8.47 17.76 9.38
CA GLY A 43 9.86 17.39 9.09
C GLY A 43 10.10 15.88 9.22
N SER A 44 9.64 15.29 10.32
CA SER A 44 9.76 13.86 10.59
C SER A 44 9.13 12.96 9.52
N LEU A 45 8.03 13.37 8.88
CA LEU A 45 7.42 12.57 7.81
C LEU A 45 8.14 12.78 6.47
N GLY A 46 8.57 14.02 6.19
CA GLY A 46 9.35 14.35 5.00
C GLY A 46 10.66 13.57 4.90
N ASP A 47 11.42 13.53 5.99
CA ASP A 47 12.69 12.79 6.06
C ASP A 47 12.48 11.28 5.95
N THR A 48 11.39 10.75 6.53
CA THR A 48 11.10 9.30 6.46
C THR A 48 10.64 8.82 5.10
N LEU A 49 10.00 9.68 4.31
CA LEU A 49 9.41 9.28 3.03
C LEU A 49 10.33 9.59 1.85
N ASN A 50 11.14 10.65 1.91
CA ASN A 50 12.09 11.07 0.86
C ASN A 50 11.64 10.77 -0.59
N LEU A 51 10.35 10.98 -0.86
CA LEU A 51 9.66 10.47 -2.06
C LEU A 51 10.14 11.18 -3.34
N LEU A 52 10.74 12.37 -3.19
CA LEU A 52 11.24 13.18 -4.31
C LEU A 52 12.57 12.66 -4.87
N GLU A 53 13.34 11.87 -4.10
CA GLU A 53 14.62 11.34 -4.56
C GLU A 53 14.49 9.96 -5.26
N MET A 54 13.30 9.38 -5.27
CA MET A 54 13.01 8.10 -5.94
C MET A 54 12.69 8.32 -7.43
N GLU A 55 13.67 8.71 -8.23
CA GLU A 55 13.51 8.74 -9.69
C GLU A 55 13.69 7.35 -10.30
N LEU A 56 12.65 6.84 -10.96
CA LEU A 56 12.71 5.60 -11.72
C LEU A 56 13.30 5.85 -13.12
N GLY A 57 14.15 4.94 -13.58
CA GLY A 57 14.62 4.90 -14.96
C GLY A 57 13.46 4.75 -15.95
N ALA A 58 13.66 5.15 -17.22
CA ALA A 58 12.62 5.05 -18.25
C ALA A 58 12.14 3.61 -18.47
N GLU A 59 13.07 2.64 -18.39
CA GLU A 59 12.77 1.21 -18.51
C GLU A 59 11.91 0.70 -17.33
N GLN A 60 12.26 1.08 -16.10
CA GLN A 60 11.49 0.73 -14.90
C GLN A 60 10.09 1.34 -14.92
N ARG A 61 9.95 2.56 -15.44
CA ARG A 61 8.64 3.18 -15.64
C ARG A 61 7.81 2.41 -16.66
N ALA A 62 8.41 2.04 -17.79
CA ALA A 62 7.72 1.25 -18.80
C ALA A 62 7.25 -0.10 -18.25
N SER A 63 8.10 -0.82 -17.50
CA SER A 63 7.72 -2.11 -16.93
C SER A 63 6.58 -2.03 -15.91
N LEU A 64 6.45 -0.92 -15.18
CA LEU A 64 5.33 -0.72 -14.23
C LEU A 64 3.99 -0.44 -14.95
N GLU A 65 4.05 0.11 -16.16
CA GLU A 65 2.87 0.36 -16.99
C GLU A 65 2.37 -0.91 -17.71
N GLU A 66 3.20 -1.94 -17.84
CA GLU A 66 2.82 -3.24 -18.41
C GLU A 66 1.79 -4.00 -17.57
N ASP A 67 1.00 -4.87 -18.20
CA ASP A 67 0.04 -5.71 -17.49
C ASP A 67 0.75 -6.72 -16.58
N ILE A 68 0.13 -7.00 -15.44
CA ILE A 68 0.66 -7.96 -14.47
C ILE A 68 0.58 -9.35 -15.09
N ASN A 69 1.67 -10.11 -15.03
CA ASN A 69 1.73 -11.49 -15.52
C ASN A 69 1.49 -12.52 -14.40
N VAL A 70 1.25 -13.78 -14.78
CA VAL A 70 0.93 -14.83 -13.81
C VAL A 70 2.14 -15.23 -12.98
N GLU A 71 3.35 -15.14 -13.54
CA GLU A 71 4.61 -15.45 -12.87
C GLU A 71 4.90 -14.46 -11.74
N GLU A 72 4.63 -13.17 -11.93
CA GLU A 72 4.75 -12.12 -10.90
C GLU A 72 3.82 -12.41 -9.72
N VAL A 73 2.58 -12.82 -10.01
CA VAL A 73 1.62 -13.19 -8.97
C VAL A 73 2.05 -14.47 -8.24
N ASP A 74 2.51 -15.50 -8.97
CA ASP A 74 3.01 -16.75 -8.37
C ASP A 74 4.22 -16.48 -7.48
N GLN A 75 5.17 -15.65 -7.94
CA GLN A 75 6.34 -15.25 -7.15
C GLN A 75 5.93 -14.47 -5.90
N CYS A 76 4.96 -13.56 -6.01
CA CYS A 76 4.41 -12.83 -4.86
C CYS A 76 3.82 -13.77 -3.82
N ILE A 77 2.97 -14.72 -4.24
CA ILE A 77 2.35 -15.71 -3.36
C ILE A 77 3.43 -16.58 -2.69
N ARG A 78 4.45 -17.02 -3.42
CA ARG A 78 5.57 -17.78 -2.85
C ARG A 78 6.33 -17.00 -1.78
N GLY A 79 6.48 -15.69 -1.97
CA GLY A 79 7.13 -14.77 -1.04
C GLY A 79 6.32 -14.48 0.23
N MET A 80 5.03 -14.84 0.29
CA MET A 80 4.19 -14.53 1.44
C MET A 80 4.72 -15.16 2.74
N PRO A 81 4.68 -14.46 3.89
CA PRO A 81 5.04 -15.03 5.17
C PRO A 81 4.03 -16.11 5.59
N VAL A 82 4.54 -17.21 6.15
CA VAL A 82 3.74 -18.30 6.74
C VAL A 82 3.74 -18.18 8.27
N GLY A 83 2.80 -18.86 8.93
CA GLY A 83 2.65 -18.85 10.39
C GLY A 83 2.11 -17.52 10.93
N LYS A 84 1.50 -16.70 10.08
CA LYS A 84 0.81 -15.47 10.48
C LYS A 84 -0.66 -15.77 10.76
N ALA A 85 -1.24 -15.00 11.68
CA ALA A 85 -2.68 -15.07 11.92
C ALA A 85 -3.43 -14.76 10.62
N PRO A 86 -4.53 -15.47 10.32
CA PRO A 86 -5.34 -15.21 9.13
C PRO A 86 -5.93 -13.81 9.17
N GLY A 87 -6.24 -13.26 8.00
CA GLY A 87 -6.98 -12.01 7.89
C GLY A 87 -8.42 -12.15 8.37
N VAL A 88 -9.21 -11.08 8.24
CA VAL A 88 -10.67 -11.12 8.51
C VAL A 88 -11.42 -12.07 7.57
N ASP A 89 -10.79 -12.47 6.47
CA ASP A 89 -11.25 -13.47 5.52
C ASP A 89 -11.07 -14.92 6.04
N GLY A 90 -10.30 -15.12 7.11
CA GLY A 90 -10.01 -16.43 7.66
C GLY A 90 -8.98 -17.25 6.86
N PHE A 91 -8.41 -16.69 5.79
CA PHE A 91 -7.43 -17.39 4.97
C PHE A 91 -6.02 -17.21 5.54
N THR A 92 -5.27 -18.31 5.66
CA THR A 92 -3.87 -18.29 6.09
C THR A 92 -2.94 -18.19 4.88
N GLY A 93 -1.72 -17.70 5.10
CA GLY A 93 -0.69 -17.66 4.04
C GLY A 93 -0.37 -19.04 3.49
N GLU A 94 -0.44 -20.09 4.31
CA GLU A 94 -0.27 -21.49 3.89
C GLU A 94 -1.34 -21.93 2.90
N LEU A 95 -2.61 -21.62 3.17
CA LEU A 95 -3.71 -21.97 2.28
C LEU A 95 -3.54 -21.30 0.92
N ILE A 96 -3.18 -20.01 0.92
CA ILE A 96 -2.95 -19.24 -0.31
C ILE A 96 -1.78 -19.86 -1.11
N LYS A 97 -0.70 -20.28 -0.44
CA LYS A 97 0.44 -20.97 -1.11
C LYS A 97 0.07 -22.34 -1.67
N VAL A 98 -0.77 -23.11 -0.98
CA VAL A 98 -1.24 -24.42 -1.46
C VAL A 98 -2.10 -24.23 -2.72
N CYS A 99 -3.00 -23.24 -2.71
CA CYS A 99 -3.89 -22.96 -3.83
C CYS A 99 -3.27 -22.08 -4.93
N ARG A 100 -1.98 -21.76 -4.86
CA ARG A 100 -1.33 -20.77 -5.75
C ARG A 100 -1.53 -21.07 -7.24
N GLU A 101 -1.46 -22.34 -7.65
CA GLU A 101 -1.55 -22.72 -9.08
C GLU A 101 -2.91 -22.34 -9.68
N GLU A 102 -3.96 -22.44 -8.87
CA GLU A 102 -5.32 -22.04 -9.24
C GLU A 102 -5.58 -20.54 -9.00
N LEU A 103 -5.00 -19.97 -7.93
CA LEU A 103 -5.23 -18.58 -7.53
C LEU A 103 -4.48 -17.57 -8.40
N SER A 104 -3.23 -17.85 -8.80
CA SER A 104 -2.40 -16.93 -9.57
C SER A 104 -3.09 -16.42 -10.85
N PRO A 105 -3.65 -17.27 -11.74
CA PRO A 105 -4.31 -16.77 -12.94
C PRO A 105 -5.61 -16.00 -12.64
N ILE A 106 -6.32 -16.32 -11.55
CA ILE A 106 -7.52 -15.60 -11.14
C ILE A 106 -7.15 -14.20 -10.64
N LEU A 107 -6.16 -14.12 -9.74
CA LEU A 107 -5.68 -12.87 -9.17
C LEU A 107 -5.08 -11.96 -10.23
N MET A 108 -4.30 -12.48 -11.18
CA MET A 108 -3.78 -11.73 -12.33
C MET A 108 -4.93 -11.05 -13.11
N ARG A 109 -6.00 -11.79 -13.42
CA ARG A 109 -7.16 -11.24 -14.15
C ARG A 109 -7.88 -10.16 -13.35
N VAL A 110 -8.06 -10.36 -12.05
CA VAL A 110 -8.70 -9.37 -11.17
C VAL A 110 -7.85 -8.11 -11.06
N LEU A 111 -6.54 -8.25 -10.83
CA LEU A 111 -5.63 -7.12 -10.69
C LEU A 111 -5.53 -6.29 -11.97
N ASN A 112 -5.41 -6.93 -13.15
CA ASN A 112 -5.43 -6.23 -14.43
C ASN A 112 -6.80 -5.60 -14.72
N ALA A 113 -7.91 -6.27 -14.36
CA ALA A 113 -9.23 -5.67 -14.46
C ALA A 113 -9.34 -4.40 -13.61
N CYS A 114 -8.87 -4.43 -12.36
CA CYS A 114 -8.82 -3.25 -11.48
C CYS A 114 -7.91 -2.15 -12.05
N LYS A 115 -6.73 -2.52 -12.56
CA LYS A 115 -5.79 -1.58 -13.22
C LYS A 115 -6.45 -0.84 -14.38
N HIS A 116 -7.14 -1.55 -15.27
CA HIS A 116 -7.78 -0.93 -16.44
C HIS A 116 -9.09 -0.21 -16.12
N GLN A 117 -9.85 -0.69 -15.13
CA GLN A 117 -11.15 -0.11 -14.76
C GLN A 117 -10.99 1.08 -13.81
N GLY A 118 -9.83 1.23 -13.17
CA GLY A 118 -9.52 2.37 -12.29
C GLY A 118 -10.28 2.35 -10.96
N TYR A 119 -10.93 1.23 -10.62
CA TYR A 119 -11.54 1.02 -9.31
C TYR A 119 -11.19 -0.35 -8.76
N LEU A 120 -10.89 -0.36 -7.47
CA LEU A 120 -10.71 -1.55 -6.67
C LEU A 120 -12.07 -1.85 -6.00
N GLU A 121 -12.55 -3.09 -6.05
CA GLU A 121 -13.81 -3.42 -5.38
C GLU A 121 -13.70 -3.14 -3.87
N LYS A 122 -14.75 -2.58 -3.25
CA LYS A 122 -14.82 -2.19 -1.82
C LYS A 122 -14.44 -3.29 -0.83
N MET A 123 -14.45 -4.55 -1.27
CA MET A 123 -14.05 -5.70 -0.47
C MET A 123 -12.53 -5.76 -0.27
N ILE A 124 -11.74 -5.25 -1.21
CA ILE A 124 -10.27 -5.23 -1.15
C ILE A 124 -9.76 -3.97 -0.43
N GLU A 125 -10.57 -2.90 -0.35
CA GLU A 125 -10.23 -1.65 0.38
C GLU A 125 -10.02 -1.85 1.90
N LYS A 126 -10.47 -2.96 2.48
CA LYS A 126 -10.47 -3.17 3.93
C LYS A 126 -9.25 -3.97 4.40
N GLY A 127 -8.14 -3.28 4.64
CA GLY A 127 -7.03 -3.80 5.44
C GLY A 127 -7.25 -3.49 6.93
N VAL A 128 -7.29 -4.52 7.80
CA VAL A 128 -7.36 -4.30 9.25
C VAL A 128 -5.95 -4.18 9.82
N ILE A 129 -5.62 -3.01 10.34
CA ILE A 129 -4.39 -2.79 11.14
C ILE A 129 -4.72 -3.16 12.59
N SER A 130 -4.41 -4.39 12.98
CA SER A 130 -4.53 -4.84 14.37
C SER A 130 -3.21 -4.63 15.11
N PHE A 131 -3.20 -3.72 16.09
CA PHE A 131 -2.09 -3.54 17.02
C PHE A 131 -2.02 -4.74 17.97
N LEU A 132 -1.02 -5.60 17.78
CA LEU A 132 -0.70 -6.68 18.71
C LEU A 132 0.39 -6.22 19.68
N PRO A 133 0.09 -6.07 20.99
CA PRO A 133 1.13 -5.75 21.96
C PRO A 133 2.12 -6.91 22.05
N LYS A 134 3.42 -6.63 21.82
CA LYS A 134 4.50 -7.59 22.04
C LYS A 134 4.58 -7.91 23.54
N ALA A 135 4.57 -9.19 23.89
CA ALA A 135 4.87 -9.62 25.25
C ALA A 135 6.35 -9.37 25.55
N GLY A 136 6.63 -8.41 26.45
CA GLY A 136 7.88 -8.35 27.21
C GLY A 136 9.01 -7.52 26.62
N THR A 137 8.84 -6.20 26.55
CA THR A 137 9.96 -5.32 26.92
C THR A 137 9.72 -4.91 28.36
N GLN A 138 10.40 -5.57 29.30
CA GLN A 138 10.44 -5.14 30.69
C GLN A 138 10.89 -3.67 30.70
N ALA A 139 9.99 -2.77 31.07
CA ALA A 139 10.39 -1.43 31.48
C ALA A 139 11.29 -1.62 32.69
N SER A 140 12.58 -1.35 32.55
CA SER A 140 13.49 -1.23 33.69
C SER A 140 12.93 -0.16 34.61
N GLN A 141 12.32 -0.58 35.71
CA GLN A 141 11.89 0.33 36.76
C GLN A 141 13.14 1.01 37.31
N GLY A 142 13.23 2.32 37.13
CA GLY A 142 14.16 3.15 37.88
C GLY A 142 13.73 3.12 39.35
N THR A 143 14.49 2.42 40.19
CA THR A 143 14.38 2.54 41.65
C THR A 143 14.99 3.87 42.08
N GLY A 144 14.13 4.84 42.36
CA GLY A 144 14.45 6.03 43.12
C GLY A 144 13.93 5.92 44.56
N GLY A 145 14.86 6.05 45.52
CA GLY A 145 14.68 6.69 46.82
C GLY A 145 13.74 6.06 47.86
N GLN A 146 14.33 5.54 48.93
CA GLN A 146 14.21 6.15 50.26
C GLN A 146 15.59 6.22 50.90
#